data_AF-A0A7R9K6P1-F1
#
_entry.id   AF-A0A7R9K6P1-F1
#
_cell.length_a   1.000
_cell.length_b   1.000
_cell.length_c   1.000
_cell.angle_alpha   90.00
_cell.angle_beta   90.00
_cell.angle_gamma   90.00
#
_symmetry.space_group_name_H-M   'P 1'
#
loop_
_entity.id
_entity.type
_entity.pdbx_description
1 polymer ?
#
loop_
_entity_poly.entity_id
_entity_poly.type
_entity_poly.pdbx_seq_one_letter_code
_entity_poly.pdbx_strand_id
1 'polypeptide(L)'
;MGWDKHYGYQLYQSDPSGNYGGWKATCIGNNSAAAVSNLKQEYKEGETTLKDAQTLAIKVLSKTLDMTKLTAEKVEMATLTRDNGKTKTRILPAKEVEQLITAYEKAEAAAEAAKKEKQKS
;
A
#
# COMPACT_ATOMS: atom_id res chain seq x y z
N MET A 1 -0.75 12.17 -5.12
CA MET A 1 -1.73 11.41 -5.94
C MET A 1 -2.82 12.36 -6.41
N GLY A 2 -3.38 12.14 -7.60
CA GLY A 2 -4.40 13.00 -8.19
C GLY A 2 -5.24 12.27 -9.25
N TRP A 3 -6.29 12.93 -9.71
CA TRP A 3 -7.06 12.50 -10.87
C TRP A 3 -7.33 13.70 -11.78
N ASP A 4 -7.14 13.54 -13.09
CA ASP A 4 -7.59 14.50 -14.11
C ASP A 4 -8.20 13.80 -15.33
N LYS A 5 -8.80 14.59 -16.22
CA LYS A 5 -9.50 14.10 -17.42
C LYS A 5 -8.59 13.62 -18.55
N HIS A 6 -7.29 13.94 -18.53
CA HIS A 6 -6.36 13.61 -19.60
C HIS A 6 -5.72 12.24 -19.34
N TYR A 7 -5.32 11.96 -18.10
CA TYR A 7 -4.53 10.78 -17.74
C TYR A 7 -5.17 9.93 -16.64
N GLY A 8 -6.29 10.35 -16.07
CA GLY A 8 -6.94 9.62 -14.99
C GLY A 8 -6.15 9.69 -13.69
N TYR A 9 -6.08 8.57 -12.96
CA TYR A 9 -5.38 8.47 -11.69
C TYR A 9 -3.86 8.51 -11.88
N GLN A 10 -3.20 9.39 -11.13
CA GLN A 10 -1.77 9.62 -11.25
C GLN A 10 -1.10 9.71 -9.88
N LEU A 11 0.11 9.18 -9.79
CA LEU A 11 1.00 9.31 -8.66
C LEU A 11 2.33 9.87 -9.16
N TYR A 12 2.76 10.96 -8.56
CA TYR A 12 4.02 11.61 -8.86
C TYR A 12 4.85 11.70 -7.59
N GLN A 13 6.16 11.57 -7.77
CA GLN A 13 7.17 11.81 -6.76
C GLN A 13 8.11 12.87 -7.30
N SER A 14 8.41 13.87 -6.48
CA SER A 14 9.45 14.87 -6.73
C SER A 14 10.60 14.69 -5.74
N ASP A 15 11.79 15.12 -6.12
CA ASP A 15 12.95 15.21 -5.23
C ASP A 15 13.43 16.67 -5.06
N PRO A 16 14.29 16.96 -4.07
CA PRO A 16 14.78 18.33 -3.82
C PRO A 16 15.58 18.96 -4.96
N SER A 17 16.01 18.18 -5.97
CA SER A 17 16.73 18.71 -7.15
C SER A 17 15.77 19.34 -8.18
N GLY A 18 14.46 19.22 -7.96
CA GLY A 18 13.43 19.73 -8.87
C GLY A 18 13.00 18.72 -9.92
N ASN A 19 13.56 17.51 -9.92
CA ASN A 19 13.10 16.44 -10.78
C ASN A 19 11.81 15.81 -10.22
N TYR A 20 10.92 15.42 -11.12
CA TYR A 20 9.71 14.68 -10.78
C TYR A 20 9.46 13.56 -11.79
N GLY A 21 8.85 12.47 -11.33
CA GLY A 21 8.53 11.32 -12.15
C GLY A 21 7.17 10.73 -11.80
N GLY A 22 6.49 10.18 -12.81
CA GLY A 22 5.25 9.44 -12.64
C GLY A 22 5.51 7.99 -12.23
N TRP A 23 4.70 7.47 -11.31
CA TRP A 23 4.85 6.12 -10.74
C TRP A 23 3.52 5.40 -10.69
N LYS A 24 3.54 4.07 -10.84
CA LYS A 24 2.38 3.22 -10.55
C LYS A 24 2.28 2.87 -9.07
N ALA A 25 3.44 2.65 -8.45
CA ALA A 25 3.65 2.55 -7.01
C ALA A 25 5.08 2.99 -6.70
N THR A 26 5.29 3.71 -5.60
CA THR A 26 6.62 4.13 -5.14
C THR A 26 6.64 4.30 -3.62
N CYS A 27 7.83 4.42 -3.04
CA CYS A 27 8.05 4.68 -1.63
C CYS A 27 9.21 5.67 -1.47
N ILE A 28 9.10 6.55 -0.48
CA ILE A 28 10.15 7.50 -0.08
C ILE A 28 10.42 7.37 1.42
N GLY A 29 11.57 7.87 1.87
CA GLY A 29 11.98 7.83 3.27
C GLY A 29 12.76 6.58 3.64
N ASN A 30 12.75 6.24 4.93
CA ASN A 30 13.54 5.14 5.48
C ASN A 30 13.15 3.79 4.84
N ASN A 31 14.15 2.95 4.55
CA ASN A 31 13.96 1.63 3.92
C ASN A 31 13.19 1.63 2.58
N SER A 32 13.13 2.78 1.88
CA SER A 32 12.43 2.93 0.60
C SER A 32 12.92 1.97 -0.48
N ALA A 33 14.21 1.64 -0.53
CA ALA A 33 14.75 0.66 -1.49
C ALA A 33 14.13 -0.74 -1.30
N ALA A 34 13.99 -1.20 -0.06
CA ALA A 34 13.33 -2.47 0.26
C ALA A 34 11.82 -2.41 -0.03
N ALA A 35 11.17 -1.28 0.30
CA ALA A 35 9.76 -1.06 0.00
C ALA A 35 9.47 -1.11 -1.50
N VAL A 36 10.25 -0.40 -2.32
CA VAL A 36 10.13 -0.42 -3.78
C VAL A 36 10.39 -1.81 -4.35
N SER A 37 11.33 -2.57 -3.78
CA SER A 37 11.56 -3.97 -4.19
C SER A 37 10.32 -4.84 -3.96
N ASN A 38 9.68 -4.73 -2.79
CA ASN A 38 8.43 -5.43 -2.50
C ASN A 38 7.29 -4.99 -3.44
N LEU A 39 7.16 -3.68 -3.68
CA LEU A 39 6.15 -3.14 -4.61
C LEU A 39 6.32 -3.69 -6.03
N LYS A 40 7.57 -3.78 -6.54
CA LYS A 40 7.85 -4.34 -7.87
C LYS A 40 7.44 -5.81 -8.02
N GLN A 41 7.51 -6.59 -6.94
CA GLN A 41 7.16 -8.01 -6.98
C GLN A 41 5.66 -8.26 -6.88
N GLU A 42 4.95 -7.41 -6.13
CA GLU A 42 3.59 -7.69 -5.68
C GLU A 42 2.53 -6.83 -6.38
N TYR A 43 2.89 -5.64 -6.88
CA TYR A 43 1.98 -4.79 -7.61
C TYR A 43 1.72 -5.34 -9.01
N LYS A 44 0.44 -5.51 -9.36
CA LYS A 44 0.00 -5.97 -10.68
C LYS A 44 -0.64 -4.84 -11.45
N GLU A 45 0.00 -4.39 -12.52
CA GLU A 45 -0.54 -3.33 -13.36
C GLU A 45 -1.84 -3.76 -14.03
N GLY A 46 -2.86 -2.90 -13.98
CA GLY A 46 -4.18 -3.14 -14.57
C GLY A 46 -5.10 -4.06 -13.75
N GLU A 47 -4.56 -4.85 -12.81
CA GLU A 47 -5.34 -5.80 -11.99
C GLU A 47 -5.54 -5.33 -10.54
N THR A 48 -4.64 -4.50 -10.02
CA THR A 48 -4.67 -4.10 -8.60
C THR A 48 -5.87 -3.20 -8.31
N THR A 49 -6.84 -3.70 -7.54
CA THR A 49 -7.98 -2.90 -7.07
C THR A 49 -7.58 -1.97 -5.92
N LEU A 50 -8.47 -1.03 -5.54
CA LEU A 50 -8.22 -0.18 -4.37
C LEU A 50 -8.01 -0.99 -3.09
N LYS A 51 -8.79 -2.06 -2.90
CA LYS A 51 -8.67 -2.92 -1.72
C LYS A 51 -7.34 -3.68 -1.72
N ASP A 52 -6.93 -4.21 -2.88
CA ASP A 52 -5.64 -4.89 -3.02
C ASP A 52 -4.48 -3.92 -2.77
N ALA A 53 -4.58 -2.69 -3.26
CA ALA A 53 -3.58 -1.65 -3.02
C ALA A 53 -3.47 -1.29 -1.53
N GLN A 54 -4.59 -1.20 -0.81
CA GLN A 54 -4.59 -0.96 0.65
C GLN A 54 -3.92 -2.11 1.41
N THR A 55 -4.25 -3.36 1.08
CA THR A 55 -3.60 -4.53 1.68
C THR A 55 -2.11 -4.59 1.34
N LEU A 56 -1.74 -4.30 0.09
CA LEU A 56 -0.34 -4.25 -0.33
C LEU A 56 0.44 -3.14 0.41
N ALA A 57 -0.15 -1.96 0.60
CA ALA A 57 0.46 -0.89 1.37
C ALA A 57 0.76 -1.32 2.81
N ILE A 58 -0.20 -1.98 3.49
CA ILE A 58 0.01 -2.54 4.84
C ILE A 58 1.13 -3.59 4.84
N LYS A 59 1.12 -4.51 3.87
CA LYS A 59 2.16 -5.55 3.72
C LYS A 59 3.56 -4.97 3.51
N VAL A 60 3.68 -3.92 2.71
CA VAL A 60 4.98 -3.27 2.47
C VAL A 60 5.44 -2.57 3.75
N LEU A 61 4.56 -1.79 4.38
CA LEU A 61 4.87 -1.09 5.63
C LEU A 61 5.25 -2.04 6.76
N SER A 62 4.55 -3.17 6.93
CA SER A 62 4.86 -4.15 7.98
C SER A 62 6.24 -4.79 7.82
N LYS A 63 6.76 -4.86 6.59
CA LYS A 63 8.08 -5.42 6.28
C LYS A 63 9.22 -4.40 6.31
N THR A 64 8.91 -3.12 6.16
CA THR A 64 9.93 -2.07 5.96
C THR A 64 10.06 -1.13 7.14
N LEU A 65 9.04 -1.09 8.02
CA LEU A 65 9.12 -0.36 9.27
C LEU A 65 9.92 -1.19 10.28
N ASP A 66 10.90 -0.57 10.92
CA ASP A 66 11.73 -1.16 11.98
C ASP A 66 10.92 -1.29 13.30
N MET A 67 9.75 -1.90 13.24
CA MET A 67 8.83 -2.10 14.36
C MET A 67 8.41 -3.57 14.42
N THR A 68 8.29 -4.11 15.63
CA THR A 68 7.86 -5.49 15.86
C THR A 68 6.39 -5.72 15.51
N LYS A 69 5.57 -4.67 15.57
CA LYS A 69 4.15 -4.72 15.21
C LYS A 69 3.68 -3.41 14.61
N LEU A 70 2.90 -3.49 13.53
CA LEU A 70 2.24 -2.33 12.93
C LEU A 70 0.98 -1.99 13.74
N THR A 71 0.79 -0.72 14.10
CA THR A 71 -0.42 -0.26 14.79
C THR A 71 -1.04 0.93 14.06
N ALA A 72 -2.35 1.13 14.23
CA ALA A 72 -3.09 2.20 13.55
C ALA A 72 -2.62 3.61 13.98
N GLU A 73 -1.96 3.76 15.13
CA GLU A 73 -1.37 5.03 15.57
C GLU A 73 -0.08 5.39 14.83
N LYS A 74 0.56 4.40 14.19
CA LYS A 74 1.86 4.58 13.49
C LYS A 74 1.69 4.73 11.99
N VAL A 75 0.47 4.57 11.47
CA VAL A 75 0.19 4.60 10.04
C VAL A 75 -1.04 5.45 9.79
N GLU A 76 -0.87 6.43 8.90
CA GLU A 76 -1.99 7.13 8.30
C GLU A 76 -2.18 6.63 6.87
N MET A 77 -3.43 6.44 6.46
CA MET A 77 -3.77 6.02 5.11
C MET A 77 -4.81 6.95 4.51
N ALA A 78 -4.55 7.43 3.30
CA ALA A 78 -5.49 8.22 2.52
C ALA A 78 -5.81 7.54 1.20
N THR A 79 -7.04 7.71 0.75
CA THR A 79 -7.51 7.24 -0.57
C THR A 79 -8.03 8.41 -1.38
N LEU A 80 -7.89 8.31 -2.70
CA LEU A 80 -8.45 9.25 -3.66
C LEU A 80 -9.26 8.43 -4.66
N THR A 81 -10.56 8.68 -4.69
CA THR A 81 -11.51 7.96 -5.54
C THR A 81 -12.31 8.93 -6.39
N ARG A 82 -13.03 8.40 -7.39
CA ARG A 82 -13.98 9.17 -8.20
C ARG A 82 -15.36 8.60 -7.97
N ASP A 83 -16.29 9.46 -7.56
CA ASP A 83 -17.69 9.12 -7.36
C ASP A 83 -18.56 10.19 -8.03
N ASN A 84 -19.46 9.77 -8.91
CA ASN A 84 -20.33 10.65 -9.69
C ASN A 84 -19.58 11.81 -10.38
N GLY A 85 -18.43 11.50 -11.00
CA GLY A 85 -17.61 12.50 -11.69
C GLY A 85 -16.89 13.49 -10.77
N LYS A 86 -16.92 13.30 -9.44
CA LYS A 86 -16.21 14.14 -8.47
C LYS A 86 -15.06 13.36 -7.84
N THR A 87 -13.91 14.00 -7.73
CA THR A 87 -12.75 13.45 -7.01
C THR A 87 -12.99 13.61 -5.51
N LYS A 88 -12.89 12.52 -4.76
CA LYS A 88 -13.04 12.49 -3.31
C LYS A 88 -11.76 11.97 -2.69
N THR A 89 -11.18 12.77 -1.79
CA THR A 89 -10.09 12.33 -0.93
C THR A 89 -10.64 11.97 0.45
N ARG A 90 -10.13 10.89 1.03
CA ARG A 90 -10.57 10.41 2.34
C ARG A 90 -9.38 9.86 3.11
N ILE A 91 -9.10 10.46 4.26
CA ILE A 91 -8.22 9.87 5.27
C ILE A 91 -9.03 8.80 6.00
N LEU A 92 -8.48 7.59 6.09
CA LEU A 92 -9.14 6.48 6.76
C LEU A 92 -9.09 6.71 8.28
N PRO A 93 -10.23 6.54 8.99
CA PRO A 93 -10.23 6.54 10.45
C PRO A 93 -9.32 5.43 11.00
N ALA A 94 -8.72 5.65 12.18
CA ALA A 94 -7.84 4.68 12.83
C ALA A 94 -8.45 3.27 12.94
N LYS A 95 -9.76 3.18 13.21
CA LYS A 95 -10.49 1.91 13.27
C LYS A 95 -10.46 1.13 11.94
N GLU A 96 -10.52 1.80 10.79
CA GLU A 96 -10.44 1.13 9.49
C GLU A 96 -9.01 0.69 9.17
N VAL A 97 -8.02 1.51 9.54
CA VAL A 97 -6.60 1.12 9.43
C VAL A 97 -6.31 -0.10 10.30
N GLU A 98 -6.81 -0.13 11.53
CA GLU A 98 -6.69 -1.27 12.44
C GLU A 98 -7.32 -2.55 11.87
N GLN A 99 -8.48 -2.43 11.22
CA GLN A 99 -9.13 -3.55 10.54
C GLN A 99 -8.27 -4.08 9.38
N LEU A 100 -7.64 -3.20 8.60
CA LEU A 100 -6.74 -3.59 7.51
C LEU A 100 -5.49 -4.31 8.04
N ILE A 101 -4.89 -3.79 9.12
CA ILE A 101 -3.74 -4.41 9.79
C ILE A 101 -4.11 -5.81 10.30
N THR A 102 -5.21 -5.92 11.05
CA THR A 102 -5.68 -7.20 11.61
C THR A 102 -5.99 -8.22 10.51
N ALA A 103 -6.64 -7.78 9.42
CA ALA A 103 -6.94 -8.64 8.27
C ALA A 103 -5.66 -9.14 7.59
N TYR A 104 -4.65 -8.28 7.45
CA TYR A 104 -3.34 -8.66 6.92
C TYR A 104 -2.63 -9.69 7.82
N GLU A 105 -2.54 -9.43 9.13
CA GLU A 105 -1.90 -10.35 10.09
C GLU A 105 -2.54 -11.75 10.06
N LYS A 106 -3.88 -11.80 10.03
CA LYS A 106 -4.62 -13.07 9.94
C LYS A 106 -4.35 -13.80 8.63
N ALA A 107 -4.33 -13.08 7.51
CA ALA A 107 -4.06 -13.65 6.19
C ALA A 107 -2.63 -14.19 6.08
N GLU A 108 -1.65 -13.46 6.65
CA GLU A 108 -0.27 -13.90 6.67
C GLU A 108 -0.10 -15.17 7.52
N ALA A 109 -0.64 -15.18 8.74
CA ALA A 109 -0.57 -16.36 9.62
C ALA A 109 -1.19 -17.60 8.95
N ALA A 110 -2.31 -17.45 8.25
CA ALA A 110 -2.93 -18.54 7.48
C ALA A 110 -2.07 -19.01 6.31
N ALA A 111 -1.44 -18.07 5.58
CA ALA A 111 -0.54 -18.41 4.48
C ALA A 111 0.73 -19.13 4.95
N GLU A 112 1.28 -18.76 6.11
CA GLU A 112 2.41 -19.46 6.73
C GLU A 112 2.04 -20.86 7.21
N ALA A 113 0.87 -21.02 7.85
CA ALA A 113 0.38 -22.33 8.27
C ALA A 113 0.22 -23.28 7.07
N ALA A 114 -0.38 -22.79 5.98
CA ALA A 114 -0.56 -23.57 4.75
C ALA A 114 0.79 -23.94 4.09
N LYS A 115 1.79 -23.06 4.13
CA LYS A 115 3.16 -23.38 3.65
C LYS A 115 3.81 -24.48 4.50
N LYS A 116 3.65 -24.42 5.83
CA LYS A 116 4.18 -25.43 6.76
C LYS A 116 3.52 -26.79 6.59
N GLU A 117 2.22 -26.83 6.30
CA GLU A 117 1.51 -28.08 5.99
C GLU A 117 1.97 -28.70 4.67
N LYS A 118 2.13 -27.89 3.61
CA LYS A 118 2.64 -28.35 2.32
C LYS A 118 4.09 -28.84 2.34
N GLN A 119 4.92 -28.34 3.27
CA GLN A 119 6.31 -28.80 3.45
C GLN A 119 6.43 -30.07 4.30
N LYS A 120 5.36 -30.47 5.01
CA LYS A 120 5.30 -31.69 5.82
C LYS A 120 4.66 -32.87 5.09
N SER A 121 4.05 -32.64 3.93
CA SER A 121 3.51 -33.65 3.01
C SER A 121 4.47 -33.92 1.87
#